data_AF-A0A0R2GX72-F1
#
_entry.id   AF-A0A0R2GX72-F1
#
_cell.length_a   1.000
_cell.length_b   1.000
_cell.length_c   1.000
_cell.angle_alpha   90.00
_cell.angle_beta   90.00
_cell.angle_gamma   90.00
#
_symmetry.space_group_name_H-M   'P 1'
#
loop_
_entity.id
_entity.type
_entity.pdbx_description
1 polymer ?
#
loop_
_entity_poly.entity_id
_entity_poly.type
_entity_poly.pdbx_seq_one_letter_code
_entity_poly.pdbx_strand_id
1 'polypeptide(L)'
;MFKAYQSNPNTAGELTVGALPADTSEQILNDQTQTIKKGGTVHCRAAYELASDTKNVTLKAYKGDGGRYLGKHVYKIGTFQDQEFDVGVN
;
A
#
# COMPACT_ATOMS: atom_id res chain seq x y z
N MET A 1 -10.38 1.82 5.14
CA MET A 1 -9.81 1.91 3.79
C MET A 1 -8.56 2.78 3.84
N PHE A 2 -7.49 2.37 3.15
CA PHE A 2 -6.30 3.17 2.97
C PHE A 2 -6.18 3.61 1.51
N LYS A 3 -5.79 4.87 1.30
CA LYS A 3 -5.49 5.42 -0.02
C LYS A 3 -4.13 6.13 0.04
N ALA A 4 -3.28 5.88 -0.94
CA ALA A 4 -1.97 6.50 -1.04
C ALA A 4 -1.97 7.64 -2.06
N TYR A 5 -1.16 8.68 -1.79
CA TYR A 5 -1.09 9.88 -2.63
C TYR A 5 0.35 10.35 -2.81
N GLN A 6 0.68 10.86 -4.00
CA GLN A 6 1.88 11.64 -4.29
C GLN A 6 1.51 12.96 -4.98
N SER A 7 2.10 14.06 -4.52
CA SER A 7 1.82 15.38 -5.08
C SER A 7 2.32 15.48 -6.53
N ASN A 8 1.46 15.99 -7.40
CA ASN A 8 1.78 16.38 -8.76
C ASN A 8 0.98 17.65 -9.11
N PRO A 9 1.31 18.38 -10.19
CA PRO A 9 0.66 19.66 -10.49
C PRO A 9 -0.75 19.53 -11.10
N ASN A 10 -1.17 18.34 -11.53
CA ASN A 10 -2.30 18.16 -12.44
C ASN A 10 -3.51 17.48 -11.81
N THR A 11 -3.31 16.63 -10.80
CA THR A 11 -4.37 15.79 -10.21
C THR A 11 -4.32 15.79 -8.69
N ALA A 12 -5.31 15.15 -8.07
CA ALA A 12 -5.30 14.88 -6.63
C ALA A 12 -4.14 13.97 -6.19
N GLY A 13 -3.48 13.31 -7.14
CA GLY A 13 -2.29 12.50 -6.90
C GLY A 13 -2.55 11.16 -6.25
N GLU A 14 -3.77 10.62 -6.33
CA GLU A 14 -4.09 9.28 -5.84
C GLU A 14 -3.30 8.23 -6.62
N LEU A 15 -2.66 7.31 -5.90
CA LEU A 15 -1.92 6.19 -6.50
C LEU A 15 -2.84 4.99 -6.73
N THR A 16 -2.60 4.30 -7.84
CA THR A 16 -3.28 3.04 -8.16
C THR A 16 -2.82 1.94 -7.22
N VAL A 17 -3.74 1.04 -6.84
CA VAL A 17 -3.38 -0.20 -6.15
C VAL A 17 -2.61 -1.07 -7.13
N GLY A 18 -1.39 -1.46 -6.75
CA GLY A 18 -0.50 -2.26 -7.58
C GLY A 18 -0.59 -3.75 -7.28
N ALA A 19 0.07 -4.55 -8.11
CA ALA A 19 0.30 -5.96 -7.83
C ALA A 19 1.12 -6.13 -6.54
N LEU A 20 0.80 -7.16 -5.76
CA LEU A 20 1.61 -7.50 -4.59
C LEU A 20 2.97 -8.03 -5.04
N PRO A 21 4.04 -7.75 -4.28
CA PRO A 21 5.37 -8.26 -4.58
C PRO A 21 5.44 -9.78 -4.68
N ALA A 22 6.35 -10.31 -5.50
CA ALA A 22 6.43 -11.75 -5.80
C ALA A 22 6.77 -12.63 -4.58
N ASP A 23 7.42 -12.07 -3.57
CA ASP A 23 7.72 -12.73 -2.29
C ASP A 23 6.51 -12.77 -1.33
N THR A 24 5.34 -12.31 -1.78
CA THR A 24 4.12 -12.37 -0.96
C THR A 24 3.67 -13.82 -0.79
N SER A 25 3.79 -14.32 0.44
CA SER A 25 3.38 -15.69 0.78
C SER A 25 1.90 -15.95 0.53
N GLU A 26 1.55 -17.20 0.22
CA GLU A 26 0.16 -17.67 0.13
C GLU A 26 -0.65 -17.39 1.40
N GLN A 27 -0.01 -17.44 2.58
CA GLN A 27 -0.67 -17.13 3.84
C GLN A 27 -1.19 -15.68 3.86
N ILE A 28 -0.37 -14.70 3.42
CA ILE A 28 -0.81 -13.30 3.33
C ILE A 28 -1.96 -13.16 2.32
N LEU A 29 -1.87 -13.86 1.19
CA LEU A 29 -2.91 -13.83 0.16
C LEU A 29 -4.24 -14.40 0.66
N ASN A 30 -4.18 -15.45 1.50
CA ASN A 30 -5.36 -16.03 2.13
C ASN A 30 -5.91 -15.07 3.20
N ASP A 31 -5.08 -14.63 4.13
CA ASP A 31 -5.46 -13.82 5.29
C ASP A 31 -6.16 -12.50 4.90
N GLN A 32 -5.71 -11.84 3.84
CA GLN A 32 -6.26 -10.54 3.41
C GLN A 32 -7.72 -10.57 2.91
N THR A 33 -8.29 -11.76 2.67
CA THR A 33 -9.70 -11.95 2.26
C THR A 33 -10.59 -12.49 3.38
N GLN A 34 -10.00 -12.88 4.51
CA GLN A 34 -10.72 -13.54 5.61
C GLN A 34 -11.42 -12.56 6.54
N THR A 35 -12.49 -13.01 7.18
CA THR A 35 -13.10 -12.27 8.29
C THR A 35 -12.25 -12.42 9.55
N ILE A 36 -11.76 -11.31 10.08
CA ILE A 36 -10.94 -11.29 11.29
C ILE A 36 -11.85 -11.40 12.52
N LYS A 37 -11.60 -12.41 13.36
CA LYS A 37 -12.32 -12.60 14.63
C LYS A 37 -12.04 -11.45 15.60
N LYS A 38 -13.00 -11.16 16.49
CA LYS A 38 -12.80 -10.17 17.56
C LYS A 38 -11.60 -10.55 18.42
N GLY A 39 -10.64 -9.62 18.56
CA GLY A 39 -9.40 -9.84 19.30
C GLY A 39 -8.32 -10.63 18.54
N GLY A 40 -8.62 -11.14 17.34
CA GLY A 40 -7.65 -11.78 16.47
C GLY A 40 -6.76 -10.77 15.75
N THR A 41 -5.62 -11.25 15.25
CA THR A 41 -4.70 -10.49 14.42
C THR A 41 -4.24 -11.39 13.28
N VAL A 42 -4.15 -10.83 12.07
CA VAL A 42 -3.63 -11.48 10.87
C VAL A 42 -2.67 -10.52 10.17
N HIS A 43 -1.84 -11.03 9.28
CA HIS A 43 -0.89 -10.22 8.51
C HIS A 43 -1.39 -10.06 7.07
N CYS A 44 -1.44 -8.80 6.61
CA CYS A 44 -1.83 -8.46 5.24
C CYS A 44 -0.74 -7.62 4.58
N ARG A 45 -0.81 -7.49 3.26
CA ARG A 45 0.07 -6.61 2.47
C ARG A 45 -0.77 -5.78 1.51
N ALA A 46 -0.33 -4.56 1.24
CA ALA A 46 -0.90 -3.69 0.22
C ALA A 46 0.25 -3.08 -0.59
N ALA A 47 0.02 -2.89 -1.89
CA ALA A 47 0.98 -2.28 -2.79
C ALA A 47 0.30 -1.14 -3.56
N TYR A 48 1.08 -0.10 -3.86
CA TYR A 48 0.65 1.04 -4.67
C TYR A 48 1.72 1.32 -5.71
N GLU A 49 1.28 1.66 -6.92
CA GLU A 49 2.18 2.06 -8.01
C GLU A 49 2.65 3.48 -7.75
N LEU A 50 3.96 3.67 -7.58
CA LEU A 50 4.55 4.99 -7.39
C LEU A 50 4.53 5.75 -8.71
N ALA A 51 4.04 6.99 -8.68
CA ALA A 51 4.11 7.91 -9.82
C ALA A 51 5.44 8.69 -9.86
N SER A 52 6.24 8.63 -8.79
CA SER A 52 7.56 9.24 -8.69
C SER A 52 8.40 8.55 -7.61
N ASP A 53 9.70 8.46 -7.84
CA ASP A 53 10.75 7.98 -6.94
C ASP A 53 11.26 9.05 -5.94
N THR A 54 10.91 10.32 -6.13
CA THR A 54 11.41 11.44 -5.30
C THR A 54 10.34 12.08 -4.44
N LYS A 55 9.05 11.91 -4.78
CA LYS A 55 7.94 12.54 -4.04
C LYS A 55 7.51 11.69 -2.85
N ASN A 56 7.36 12.30 -1.69
CA ASN A 56 6.83 11.62 -0.50
C ASN A 56 5.46 10.98 -0.76
N VAL A 57 5.21 9.85 -0.12
CA VAL A 57 3.92 9.16 -0.13
C VAL A 57 3.10 9.61 1.09
N THR A 58 1.90 10.10 0.86
CA THR A 58 0.93 10.36 1.94
C THR A 58 -0.09 9.23 1.97
N LEU A 59 -0.07 8.42 3.03
CA LEU A 59 -1.08 7.38 3.25
C LEU A 59 -2.20 7.95 4.12
N LYS A 60 -3.45 7.93 3.62
CA LYS A 60 -4.64 8.41 4.34
C LYS A 60 -5.56 7.26 4.71
N ALA A 61 -6.09 7.31 5.93
CA ALA A 61 -7.04 6.34 6.45
C ALA A 61 -8.48 6.89 6.45
N TYR A 62 -9.43 6.04 6.08
CA TYR A 62 -10.86 6.35 6.01
C TYR A 62 -11.70 5.24 6.66
N LYS A 63 -12.81 5.62 7.30
CA LYS A 63 -13.76 4.68 7.93
C LYS A 63 -14.69 4.08 6.88
N GLY A 64 -14.32 2.93 6.31
CA GLY A 64 -15.06 2.28 5.22
C GLY A 64 -14.77 2.89 3.85
N ASP A 65 -15.43 2.37 2.83
CA ASP A 65 -15.38 2.95 1.47
C ASP A 65 -16.26 4.20 1.37
N GLY A 66 -15.78 5.23 0.68
CA GLY A 66 -16.42 6.56 0.63
C GLY A 66 -16.55 7.25 2.00
N GLY A 67 -15.94 6.69 3.04
CA GLY A 67 -16.19 7.09 4.43
C GLY A 67 -15.39 8.30 4.91
N ARG A 68 -15.62 8.66 6.17
CA ARG A 68 -14.97 9.80 6.81
C ARG A 68 -13.46 9.59 6.95
N TYR A 69 -12.68 10.63 6.65
CA TYR A 69 -11.24 10.70 6.92
C TYR A 69 -10.93 10.54 8.42
N LEU A 70 -9.88 9.77 8.73
CA LEU A 70 -9.45 9.44 10.09
C LEU A 70 -8.07 9.98 10.44
N GLY A 71 -7.18 10.09 9.46
CA GLY A 71 -5.79 10.49 9.69
C GLY A 71 -4.89 10.19 8.50
N LYS A 72 -3.65 10.67 8.60
CA LYS A 72 -2.64 10.45 7.57
C LYS A 72 -1.26 10.22 8.18
N HIS A 73 -0.42 9.51 7.45
CA HIS A 73 1.01 9.43 7.69
C HIS A 73 1.76 9.78 6.39
N VAL A 74 2.97 10.35 6.52
CA VAL A 74 3.80 10.74 5.39
C VAL A 74 5.09 9.95 5.44
N TYR A 75 5.36 9.20 4.37
CA TYR A 75 6.58 8.43 4.17
C TYR A 75 7.49 9.14 3.17
N LYS A 76 8.78 9.25 3.50
CA LYS A 76 9.79 9.81 2.59
C LYS A 76 10.36 8.69 1.74
N ILE A 77 10.26 8.78 0.41
CA ILE A 77 10.75 7.69 -0.46
C ILE A 77 12.27 7.52 -0.34
N GLY A 78 13.03 8.60 -0.16
CA GLY A 78 14.48 8.50 0.05
C GLY A 78 14.91 7.71 1.30
N THR A 79 13.96 7.24 2.12
CA THR A 79 14.23 6.31 3.25
C THR A 79 13.72 4.90 2.99
N PHE A 80 13.21 4.61 1.79
CA PHE A 80 12.76 3.28 1.42
C PHE A 80 13.95 2.41 1.04
N GLN A 81 13.79 1.12 1.26
CA GLN A 81 14.73 0.11 0.78
C GLN A 81 14.16 -0.46 -0.50
N ASP A 82 14.98 -0.44 -1.56
CA ASP A 82 14.65 -1.14 -2.78
C ASP A 82 14.72 -2.64 -2.52
N GLN A 83 13.67 -3.34 -2.94
CA GLN A 83 13.65 -4.79 -2.91
C GLN A 83 13.94 -5.28 -4.32
N GLU A 84 15.16 -5.78 -4.53
CA GLU A 84 15.51 -6.47 -5.78
C GLU A 84 14.80 -7.82 -5.81
N PHE A 85 14.06 -8.09 -6.89
CA PHE A 85 13.53 -9.41 -7.17
C PHE A 85 14.48 -10.09 -8.16
N ASP A 86 15.09 -11.20 -7.74
CA ASP A 86 15.73 -12.10 -8.69
C ASP A 86 14.62 -12.77 -9.51
N VAL A 87 14.30 -12.18 -10.66
CA VAL A 87 13.48 -12.80 -11.68
C VAL A 87 14.31 -13.90 -12.31
N GLY A 88 14.43 -15.03 -11.61
CA GLY A 88 15.11 -16.23 -12.09
C GLY A 88 14.63 -16.55 -13.50
N VAL A 89 15.44 -16.18 -14.48
CA VAL A 89 15.25 -16.53 -15.89
C VAL A 89 15.53 -18.02 -15.99
N ASN A 90 14.46 -18.82 -16.00
CA ASN A 90 14.50 -20.18 -16.52
C ASN A 90 14.24 -20.14 -18.03
#